data_AF-A0A0C3P8W7-F1
#
_entry.id   AF-A0A0C3P8W7-F1
#
_cell.length_a   1.000
_cell.length_b   1.000
_cell.length_c   1.000
_cell.angle_alpha   90.00
_cell.angle_beta   90.00
_cell.angle_gamma   90.00
#
_symmetry.space_group_name_H-M   'P 1'
#
loop_
_entity.id
_entity.type
_entity.pdbx_description
1 polymer ?
#
loop_
_entity_poly.entity_id
_entity_poly.type
_entity_poly.pdbx_seq_one_letter_code
_entity_poly.pdbx_strand_id
1 'polypeptide(L)'
;CYALQDESSILYHEANALYWAKALLQMMYQFVDHAVEDTKVLPPFEIPRLRFVDAGLLFAYLDPSSIVNVTYLVEELIHTSSDDEFVKYIHNGNAAPCFLLDTKAEEIADFLAFTQHVQYIMTGGQVYISDYQGKLW
;
A
#
# COMPACT_ATOMS: atom_id res chain seq x y z
N CYS A 1 -21.66 17.23 -17.26
CA CYS A 1 -20.67 16.66 -18.19
C CYS A 1 -20.38 15.25 -17.71
N TYR A 2 -20.76 14.21 -18.46
CA TYR A 2 -20.68 12.82 -17.99
C TYR A 2 -19.24 12.37 -17.67
N ALA A 3 -18.25 12.84 -18.43
CA ALA A 3 -16.83 12.52 -18.22
C ALA A 3 -16.26 12.95 -16.86
N LEU A 4 -16.63 14.13 -16.34
CA LEU A 4 -16.16 14.61 -15.03
C LEU A 4 -16.73 13.81 -13.85
N GLN A 5 -17.95 13.30 -14.02
CA GLN A 5 -18.61 12.47 -13.01
C GLN A 5 -17.99 11.07 -12.98
N ASP A 6 -17.62 10.54 -14.15
CA ASP A 6 -16.92 9.26 -14.29
C ASP A 6 -15.49 9.33 -13.73
N GLU A 7 -14.72 10.39 -14.05
CA GLU A 7 -13.37 10.61 -13.50
C GLU A 7 -13.38 10.75 -11.97
N SER A 8 -14.36 11.49 -11.42
CA SER A 8 -14.49 11.62 -9.97
C SER A 8 -14.79 10.27 -9.32
N SER A 9 -15.65 9.45 -9.93
CA SER A 9 -15.95 8.10 -9.45
C SER A 9 -14.69 7.24 -9.38
N ILE A 10 -13.82 7.27 -10.41
CA ILE A 10 -12.56 6.52 -10.41
C ILE A 10 -11.68 6.94 -9.24
N LEU A 11 -11.50 8.25 -9.01
CA LEU A 11 -10.65 8.74 -7.92
C LEU A 11 -11.21 8.38 -6.54
N TYR A 12 -12.53 8.31 -6.36
CA TYR A 12 -13.12 7.77 -5.13
C TYR A 12 -12.80 6.29 -4.93
N HIS A 13 -12.81 5.48 -6.00
CA HIS A 13 -12.43 4.07 -5.90
C HIS A 13 -10.95 3.91 -5.54
N GLU A 14 -10.06 4.69 -6.14
CA GLU A 14 -8.62 4.67 -5.82
C GLU A 14 -8.35 5.11 -4.37
N ALA A 15 -8.99 6.20 -3.91
CA ALA A 15 -8.88 6.63 -2.52
C ALA A 15 -9.42 5.58 -1.53
N ASN A 16 -10.51 4.91 -1.87
CA ASN A 16 -11.04 3.80 -1.08
C ASN A 16 -10.11 2.58 -1.10
N ALA A 17 -9.47 2.28 -2.23
CA ALA A 17 -8.50 1.19 -2.32
C ALA A 17 -7.31 1.45 -1.38
N LEU A 18 -6.78 2.67 -1.33
CA LEU A 18 -5.74 3.07 -0.39
C LEU A 18 -6.19 2.99 1.08
N TYR A 19 -7.44 3.38 1.36
CA TYR A 19 -8.02 3.23 2.70
C TYR A 19 -8.06 1.76 3.14
N TRP A 20 -8.56 0.87 2.29
CA TRP A 20 -8.59 -0.57 2.56
C TRP A 20 -7.19 -1.16 2.65
N ALA A 21 -6.25 -0.71 1.82
CA ALA A 21 -4.86 -1.14 1.85
C ALA A 21 -4.23 -0.86 3.24
N LYS A 22 -4.46 0.33 3.80
CA LYS A 22 -4.02 0.67 5.17
C LYS A 22 -4.67 -0.22 6.22
N ALA A 23 -5.98 -0.45 6.12
CA ALA A 23 -6.71 -1.30 7.08
C ALA A 23 -6.23 -2.76 7.04
N LEU A 24 -6.01 -3.32 5.84
CA LEU A 24 -5.51 -4.68 5.66
C LEU A 24 -4.05 -4.82 6.16
N LEU A 25 -3.21 -3.80 5.97
CA LEU A 25 -1.86 -3.78 6.53
C LEU A 25 -1.88 -3.70 8.06
N GLN A 26 -2.76 -2.89 8.64
CA GLN A 26 -2.94 -2.81 10.09
C GLN A 26 -3.41 -4.15 10.67
N MET A 27 -4.37 -4.82 10.04
CA MET A 27 -4.81 -6.16 10.42
C MET A 27 -3.65 -7.16 10.39
N MET A 28 -2.80 -7.12 9.36
CA MET A 28 -1.61 -7.97 9.27
C MET A 28 -0.65 -7.70 10.43
N TYR A 29 -0.38 -6.44 10.78
CA TYR A 29 0.48 -6.13 11.91
C TYR A 29 -0.10 -6.60 13.23
N GLN A 30 -1.41 -6.46 13.44
CA GLN A 30 -2.08 -7.03 14.61
C GLN A 30 -1.87 -8.55 14.68
N PHE A 31 -2.00 -9.26 13.56
CA PHE A 31 -1.73 -10.71 13.51
C PHE A 31 -0.29 -11.04 13.93
N VAL A 32 0.69 -10.31 13.39
CA VAL A 32 2.11 -10.50 13.72
C VAL A 32 2.39 -10.21 15.20
N ASP A 33 1.86 -9.10 15.72
CA ASP A 33 2.08 -8.70 17.10
C ASP A 33 1.52 -9.75 18.09
N HIS A 34 0.31 -10.28 17.84
CA HIS A 34 -0.25 -11.37 18.64
C HIS A 34 0.61 -12.64 18.56
N ALA A 35 1.11 -13.01 17.38
CA ALA A 35 1.97 -14.18 17.24
C ALA A 35 3.30 -14.03 18.00
N VAL A 36 3.91 -12.84 17.99
CA VAL A 36 5.13 -12.55 18.74
C VAL A 36 4.86 -12.62 20.25
N GLU A 37 3.76 -12.02 20.72
CA GLU A 37 3.36 -12.05 22.13
C GLU A 37 3.12 -13.48 22.64
N ASP A 38 2.47 -14.33 21.84
CA ASP A 38 2.17 -15.73 22.20
C ASP A 38 3.43 -16.59 22.35
N THR A 39 4.44 -16.37 21.51
CA THR A 39 5.67 -17.18 21.52
C THR A 39 6.60 -16.87 22.70
N LYS A 40 6.46 -15.69 23.34
CA LYS A 40 7.33 -15.18 24.42
C LYS A 40 8.84 -15.17 24.09
N VAL A 41 9.20 -15.36 22.83
CA VAL A 41 10.57 -15.38 22.33
C VAL A 41 10.62 -14.39 21.17
N LEU A 42 11.59 -13.47 21.20
CA LEU A 42 11.76 -12.53 20.11
C LEU A 42 12.24 -13.26 18.85
N PRO A 43 11.73 -12.89 17.66
CA PRO A 43 12.21 -13.45 16.41
C PRO A 43 13.71 -13.16 16.25
N PRO A 44 14.48 -14.05 15.62
CA PRO A 44 15.92 -13.85 15.40
C PRO A 44 16.22 -12.84 14.29
N PHE A 45 15.21 -12.17 13.76
CA PHE A 45 15.27 -11.18 12.68
C PHE A 45 14.39 -9.98 13.01
N GLU A 46 14.68 -8.84 12.39
CA GLU A 46 13.83 -7.66 12.49
C GLU A 46 12.61 -7.81 11.60
N ILE A 47 11.42 -7.56 12.15
CA ILE A 47 10.18 -7.56 11.37
C ILE A 47 10.01 -6.19 10.71
N PRO A 48 9.94 -6.10 9.37
CA PRO A 48 9.74 -4.81 8.69
C PRO A 48 8.46 -4.11 9.15
N ARG A 49 8.56 -2.81 9.46
CA ARG A 49 7.43 -1.94 9.80
C ARG A 49 7.20 -0.94 8.67
N LEU A 50 6.30 -1.31 7.78
CA LEU A 50 5.96 -0.63 6.55
C LEU A 50 4.66 0.18 6.70
N ARG A 51 4.46 1.17 5.84
CA ARG A 51 3.18 1.90 5.73
C ARG A 51 2.90 2.30 4.28
N PHE A 52 1.62 2.43 3.95
CA PHE A 52 1.22 3.17 2.75
C PHE A 52 1.35 4.68 2.99
N VAL A 53 1.63 5.42 1.92
CA VAL A 53 1.65 6.88 1.92
C VAL A 53 0.31 7.47 2.36
N ASP A 54 0.34 8.68 2.91
CA ASP A 54 -0.88 9.45 3.08
C ASP A 54 -1.39 9.94 1.74
N ALA A 55 -2.71 9.86 1.54
CA ALA A 55 -3.36 10.22 0.30
C ALA A 55 -4.72 10.86 0.59
N GLY A 56 -5.17 11.72 -0.33
CA GLY A 56 -6.43 12.41 -0.20
C GLY A 56 -6.97 12.90 -1.54
N LEU A 57 -8.24 13.30 -1.55
CA LEU A 57 -8.87 13.92 -2.70
C LEU A 57 -8.77 15.44 -2.59
N LEU A 58 -8.20 16.06 -3.62
CA LEU A 58 -8.15 17.51 -3.77
C LEU A 58 -9.20 17.93 -4.80
N PHE A 59 -10.07 18.86 -4.41
CA PHE A 59 -11.10 19.42 -5.27
C PHE A 59 -10.71 20.83 -5.70
N ALA A 60 -10.53 21.05 -7.00
CA ALA A 60 -10.20 22.35 -7.56
C ALA A 60 -11.46 23.01 -8.14
N TYR A 61 -11.75 24.22 -7.66
CA TYR A 61 -12.89 25.05 -8.08
C TYR A 61 -12.36 26.29 -8.81
N LEU A 62 -12.89 26.60 -10.00
CA LEU A 62 -12.52 27.84 -10.72
C LEU A 62 -13.18 29.08 -10.10
N ASP A 63 -14.35 28.91 -9.49
CA ASP A 63 -15.09 29.94 -8.80
C ASP A 63 -15.77 29.31 -7.55
N PRO A 64 -15.79 29.96 -6.38
CA PRO A 64 -16.46 29.43 -5.18
C PRO A 64 -17.96 29.14 -5.37
N SER A 65 -18.58 29.66 -6.43
CA SER A 65 -19.98 29.40 -6.81
C SER A 65 -20.16 28.25 -7.84
N SER A 66 -19.07 27.65 -8.31
CA SER A 66 -19.08 26.67 -9.40
C SER A 66 -19.08 25.21 -8.93
N ILE A 67 -19.54 24.31 -9.81
CA ILE A 67 -19.41 22.85 -9.66
C ILE A 67 -17.91 22.51 -9.68
N VAL A 68 -17.47 21.51 -8.89
CA VAL A 68 -16.10 20.96 -8.92
C VAL A 68 -15.66 20.81 -10.37
N ASN A 69 -14.55 21.46 -10.72
CA ASN A 69 -14.10 21.48 -12.10
C ASN A 69 -13.11 20.34 -12.37
N VAL A 70 -12.24 20.04 -11.40
CA VAL A 70 -11.31 18.91 -11.45
C VAL A 70 -11.12 18.33 -10.05
N THR A 71 -11.07 17.01 -9.98
CA THR A 71 -10.69 16.25 -8.77
C THR A 71 -9.33 15.62 -9.00
N TYR A 72 -8.46 15.62 -8.00
CA TYR A 72 -7.15 14.97 -8.04
C TYR A 72 -7.00 14.02 -6.86
N LEU A 73 -6.35 12.87 -7.07
CA LEU A 73 -5.77 12.11 -5.97
C LEU A 73 -4.37 12.69 -5.70
N VAL A 74 -4.13 13.11 -4.47
CA VAL A 74 -2.83 13.62 -4.03
C VAL A 74 -2.25 12.68 -3.00
N GLU A 75 -0.95 12.41 -3.10
CA GLU A 75 -0.22 11.47 -2.25
C GLU A 75 1.00 12.15 -1.62
N GLU A 76 1.43 11.64 -0.47
CA GLU A 76 2.66 12.02 0.18
C GLU A 76 3.86 11.74 -0.74
N LEU A 77 4.70 12.75 -0.93
CA LEU A 77 5.91 12.60 -1.73
C LEU A 77 6.94 11.73 -1.00
N ILE A 78 7.28 10.60 -1.60
CA ILE A 78 8.42 9.79 -1.19
C ILE A 78 9.69 10.46 -1.73
N HIS A 79 10.48 11.06 -0.84
CA HIS A 79 11.78 11.61 -1.21
C HIS A 79 12.78 10.48 -1.49
N THR A 80 13.24 10.41 -2.74
CA THR A 80 14.31 9.52 -3.23
C THR A 80 15.58 10.33 -3.48
N SER A 81 16.71 9.90 -2.93
CA SER A 81 18.04 10.41 -3.35
C SER A 81 18.50 9.71 -4.63
N SER A 82 19.64 10.11 -5.22
CA SER A 82 20.16 9.46 -6.44
C SER A 82 20.49 7.98 -6.27
N ASP A 83 20.67 7.52 -5.03
CA ASP A 83 21.00 6.13 -4.70
C ASP A 83 19.80 5.35 -4.13
N ASP A 84 18.67 6.01 -3.88
CA ASP A 84 17.44 5.39 -3.35
C ASP A 84 16.40 5.24 -4.45
N GLU A 85 16.32 4.07 -5.09
CA GLU A 85 15.37 3.84 -6.17
C GLU A 85 13.96 3.51 -5.63
N PHE A 86 12.94 3.92 -6.36
CA PHE A 86 11.57 3.45 -6.15
C PHE A 86 11.43 2.04 -6.73
N VAL A 87 11.25 1.06 -5.86
CA VAL A 87 11.28 -0.37 -6.19
C VAL A 87 9.87 -0.94 -6.23
N LYS A 88 9.63 -1.81 -7.20
CA LYS A 88 8.43 -2.65 -7.28
C LYS A 88 8.73 -4.03 -6.68
N TYR A 89 8.20 -4.28 -5.49
CA TYR A 89 8.46 -5.51 -4.72
C TYR A 89 7.61 -6.69 -5.18
N ILE A 90 6.35 -6.45 -5.57
CA ILE A 90 5.41 -7.48 -6.02
C ILE A 90 4.64 -6.98 -7.24
N HIS A 91 4.42 -7.84 -8.23
CA HIS A 91 3.72 -7.47 -9.46
C HIS A 91 2.22 -7.77 -9.37
N ASN A 92 1.35 -6.90 -9.89
CA ASN A 92 -0.10 -7.17 -9.90
C ASN A 92 -0.49 -8.50 -10.58
N GLY A 93 0.26 -8.94 -11.60
CA GLY A 93 0.05 -10.20 -12.32
C GLY A 93 0.68 -11.46 -11.69
N ASN A 94 1.46 -11.32 -10.61
CA ASN A 94 2.10 -12.46 -9.94
C ASN A 94 2.30 -12.16 -8.45
N ALA A 95 1.76 -13.02 -7.57
CA ALA A 95 1.91 -12.88 -6.12
C ALA A 95 3.31 -13.23 -5.59
N ALA A 96 4.22 -13.70 -6.45
CA ALA A 96 5.61 -13.93 -6.06
C ALA A 96 6.38 -12.60 -5.91
N PRO A 97 7.30 -12.51 -4.93
CA PRO A 97 8.29 -11.44 -4.86
C PRO A 97 9.03 -11.24 -6.18
N CYS A 98 9.30 -9.98 -6.54
CA CYS A 98 10.24 -9.65 -7.59
C CYS A 98 11.66 -10.05 -7.18
N PHE A 99 12.47 -10.50 -8.13
CA PHE A 99 13.91 -10.69 -7.91
C PHE A 99 14.59 -9.32 -7.83
N LEU A 100 15.27 -9.04 -6.72
CA LEU A 100 15.88 -7.74 -6.43
C LEU A 100 17.37 -7.93 -6.14
N LEU A 101 18.21 -6.99 -6.58
CA LEU A 101 19.67 -7.12 -6.40
C LEU A 101 20.15 -6.75 -4.99
N ASP A 102 19.31 -6.05 -4.23
CA ASP A 102 19.59 -5.60 -2.88
C ASP A 102 18.93 -6.55 -1.85
N THR A 103 19.73 -7.06 -0.91
CA THR A 103 19.28 -8.08 0.05
C THR A 103 18.19 -7.56 0.99
N LYS A 104 18.23 -6.27 1.37
CA LYS A 104 17.17 -5.69 2.21
C LYS A 104 15.88 -5.53 1.43
N ALA A 105 15.97 -5.21 0.14
CA ALA A 105 14.83 -5.15 -0.75
C ALA A 105 14.17 -6.54 -0.92
N GLU A 106 14.99 -7.59 -1.03
CA GLU A 106 14.51 -8.98 -1.03
C GLU A 106 13.80 -9.35 0.28
N GLU A 107 14.38 -9.03 1.45
CA GLU A 107 13.74 -9.26 2.75
C GLU A 107 12.39 -8.54 2.88
N ILE A 108 12.29 -7.30 2.37
CA ILE A 108 11.03 -6.56 2.31
C ILE A 108 10.05 -7.25 1.36
N ALA A 109 10.50 -7.71 0.19
CA ALA A 109 9.63 -8.39 -0.77
C ALA A 109 9.06 -9.71 -0.22
N ASP A 110 9.88 -10.49 0.48
CA ASP A 110 9.47 -11.71 1.18
C ASP A 110 8.46 -11.42 2.29
N PHE A 111 8.73 -10.38 3.09
CA PHE A 111 7.78 -9.93 4.10
C PHE A 111 6.44 -9.51 3.48
N LEU A 112 6.47 -8.76 2.37
CA LEU A 112 5.28 -8.34 1.65
C LEU A 112 4.50 -9.54 1.09
N ALA A 113 5.16 -10.57 0.55
CA ALA A 113 4.48 -11.79 0.11
C ALA A 113 3.83 -12.54 1.29
N PHE A 114 4.49 -12.56 2.46
CA PHE A 114 3.87 -13.04 3.69
C PHE A 114 2.62 -12.23 4.05
N THR A 115 2.63 -10.90 3.90
CA THR A 115 1.43 -10.08 4.16
C THR A 115 0.26 -10.46 3.26
N GLN A 116 0.51 -10.75 1.97
CA GLN A 116 -0.52 -11.20 1.03
C GLN A 116 -1.16 -12.50 1.50
N HIS A 117 -0.32 -13.45 1.95
CA HIS A 117 -0.78 -14.73 2.44
C HIS A 117 -1.67 -14.57 3.68
N VAL A 118 -1.23 -13.79 4.68
CA VAL A 118 -2.01 -13.54 5.90
C VAL A 118 -3.33 -12.85 5.57
N GLN A 119 -3.33 -11.81 4.74
CA GLN A 119 -4.54 -11.09 4.33
C GLN A 119 -5.53 -12.03 3.63
N TYR A 120 -5.06 -12.87 2.71
CA TYR A 120 -5.90 -13.83 2.00
C TYR A 120 -6.56 -14.81 2.98
N ILE A 121 -5.80 -15.36 3.93
CA ILE A 121 -6.34 -16.30 4.93
C ILE A 121 -7.32 -15.61 5.87
N MET A 122 -6.95 -14.45 6.44
CA MET A 122 -7.77 -13.74 7.43
C MET A 122 -9.10 -13.22 6.85
N THR A 123 -9.14 -12.96 5.54
CA THR A 123 -10.35 -12.50 4.85
C THR A 123 -11.18 -13.65 4.29
N GLY A 124 -10.82 -14.90 4.60
CA GLY A 124 -11.52 -16.08 4.09
C GLY A 124 -11.36 -16.27 2.58
N GLY A 125 -10.22 -15.85 2.02
CA GLY A 125 -9.87 -15.97 0.62
C GLY A 125 -10.49 -14.90 -0.29
N GLN A 126 -10.98 -13.80 0.27
CA GLN A 126 -11.70 -12.77 -0.49
C GLN A 126 -10.78 -11.70 -1.06
N VAL A 127 -9.84 -11.20 -0.26
CA VAL A 127 -8.99 -10.06 -0.65
C VAL A 127 -7.57 -10.21 -0.13
N TYR A 128 -6.63 -9.68 -0.89
CA TYR A 128 -5.27 -9.41 -0.49
C TYR A 128 -4.76 -8.22 -1.31
N ILE A 129 -3.72 -7.53 -0.83
CA ILE A 129 -3.12 -6.43 -1.57
C ILE A 129 -2.05 -6.99 -2.51
N SER A 130 -1.97 -6.47 -3.73
CA SER A 130 -0.88 -6.76 -4.65
C SER A 130 -0.19 -5.45 -5.06
N ASP A 131 0.72 -5.52 -6.01
CA ASP A 131 1.37 -4.36 -6.60
C ASP A 131 2.15 -3.49 -5.58
N TYR A 132 2.74 -4.15 -4.58
CA TYR A 132 3.54 -3.45 -3.58
C TYR A 132 4.76 -2.79 -4.21
N GLN A 133 4.90 -1.50 -3.98
CA GLN A 133 5.97 -0.66 -4.51
C GLN A 133 6.23 0.53 -3.57
N GLY A 134 7.46 1.02 -3.57
CA GLY A 134 7.89 2.09 -2.67
C GLY A 134 9.41 2.17 -2.62
N LYS A 135 9.95 2.94 -1.68
CA LYS A 135 11.39 3.00 -1.45
C LYS A 135 11.84 2.01 -0.36
N LEU A 136 13.12 1.65 -0.37
CA LEU A 136 13.79 1.21 0.86
C LEU A 136 13.88 2.42 1.80
N TRP A 137 13.68 2.19 3.09
CA TRP A 137 13.57 3.22 4.12
C TRP A 137 14.74 4.21 4.12
#